data_AF-A0A373P5A1-F1
#
_entry.id   AF-A0A373P5A1-F1
#
_cell.length_a   1.000
_cell.length_b   1.000
_cell.length_c   1.000
_cell.angle_alpha   90.00
_cell.angle_beta   90.00
_cell.angle_gamma   90.00
#
_symmetry.space_group_name_H-M   'P 1'
#
loop_
_entity.id
_entity.type
_entity.pdbx_description
1 polymer ?
#
loop_
_entity_poly.entity_id
_entity_poly.type
_entity_poly.pdbx_seq_one_letter_code
_entity_poly.pdbx_strand_id
1 'polypeptide(L)'
;MELTINGQVYQFNFGMGFLRDVNKRIQVPVDNLKDVSKGIGLKYMIGSVMDGEVEPLVDLLDAANQGQTPRATKELLDDYIDDPKTDIDKLFEDTLGFLRTANATKKTVAEIEKAVAAEKERQESLKKALEEFQKKAQDEKKQ
;
A
#
# COMPACT_ATOMS: atom_id res chain seq x y z
N MET A 1 12.92 7.38 6.60
CA MET A 1 12.58 6.30 7.56
C MET A 1 13.85 5.57 7.89
N GLU A 2 13.98 5.09 9.13
CA GLU A 2 15.15 4.36 9.59
C GLU A 2 14.69 3.03 10.17
N LEU A 3 15.42 1.95 9.87
CA LEU A 3 15.26 0.66 10.56
C LEU A 3 16.62 0.24 11.10
N THR A 4 16.62 -0.26 12.34
CA THR A 4 17.80 -0.89 12.92
C THR A 4 17.63 -2.40 12.83
N ILE A 5 18.45 -3.04 12.01
CA ILE A 5 18.46 -4.49 11.80
C ILE A 5 19.82 -5.00 12.26
N ASN A 6 19.85 -5.95 13.19
CA ASN A 6 21.10 -6.51 13.74
C ASN A 6 22.10 -5.45 14.26
N GLY A 7 21.59 -4.37 14.87
CA GLY A 7 22.39 -3.27 15.41
C GLY A 7 22.92 -2.29 14.36
N GLN A 8 22.64 -2.51 13.07
CA GLN A 8 23.00 -1.61 11.98
C GLN A 8 21.79 -0.77 11.58
N VAL A 9 21.98 0.55 11.44
CA VAL A 9 20.94 1.47 10.97
C VAL A 9 20.93 1.52 9.45
N TYR A 10 19.74 1.37 8.86
CA TYR A 10 19.45 1.46 7.43
C TYR A 10 18.49 2.60 7.15
N GLN A 11 18.80 3.40 6.12
CA GLN A 11 18.02 4.56 5.71
C GLN A 11 17.10 4.23 4.53
N PHE A 12 15.86 4.69 4.56
CA PHE A 12 14.88 4.47 3.49
C PHE A 12 14.35 5.82 2.99
N ASN A 13 14.50 6.07 1.70
CA ASN A 13 14.15 7.32 1.03
C ASN A 13 12.99 7.12 0.05
N PHE A 14 11.79 7.53 0.49
CA PHE A 14 10.57 7.58 -0.33
C PHE A 14 10.54 8.83 -1.23
N GLY A 15 11.60 9.01 -2.01
CA GLY A 15 11.81 10.16 -2.90
C GLY A 15 11.46 9.87 -4.36
N MET A 16 11.89 10.77 -5.26
CA MET A 16 11.63 10.62 -6.71
C MET A 16 12.34 9.42 -7.35
N GLY A 17 13.49 9.00 -6.81
CA GLY A 17 14.20 7.79 -7.27
C GLY A 17 13.35 6.55 -7.02
N PHE A 18 12.91 6.36 -5.77
CA PHE A 18 11.93 5.35 -5.37
C PHE A 18 10.67 5.42 -6.25
N LEU A 19 10.05 6.60 -6.41
CA LEU A 19 8.82 6.76 -7.20
C LEU A 19 8.97 6.28 -8.65
N ARG A 20 10.08 6.64 -9.31
CA ARG A 20 10.35 6.19 -10.69
C ARG A 20 10.61 4.69 -10.75
N ASP A 21 11.31 4.16 -9.75
CA ASP A 21 11.64 2.74 -9.67
C ASP A 21 10.39 1.87 -9.47
N VAL A 22 9.44 2.28 -8.64
CA VAL A 22 8.19 1.53 -8.47
C VAL A 22 7.26 1.70 -9.67
N ASN A 23 7.12 2.91 -10.22
CA ASN A 23 6.19 3.16 -11.32
C ASN A 23 6.61 2.53 -12.65
N LYS A 24 7.91 2.27 -12.87
CA LYS A 24 8.35 1.55 -14.07
C LYS A 24 8.04 0.05 -14.01
N ARG A 25 7.93 -0.55 -12.81
CA ARG A 25 7.67 -1.98 -12.60
C ARG A 25 6.24 -2.38 -12.97
N ILE A 26 5.27 -1.50 -12.68
CA ILE A 26 3.85 -1.75 -12.95
C ILE A 26 3.28 -0.59 -13.77
N GLN A 27 2.92 -0.90 -15.01
CA GLN A 27 2.40 0.06 -15.98
C GLN A 27 1.11 -0.46 -16.60
N VAL A 28 0.17 0.44 -16.85
CA VAL A 28 -1.07 0.13 -17.58
C VAL A 28 -1.11 0.93 -18.87
N PRO A 29 -1.60 0.34 -19.98
CA PRO A 29 -1.79 1.09 -21.22
C PRO A 29 -2.80 2.22 -21.01
N VAL A 30 -2.60 3.34 -21.71
CA VAL A 30 -3.56 4.45 -21.70
C VAL A 30 -4.58 4.22 -22.81
N ASP A 31 -5.86 4.22 -22.44
CA ASP A 31 -6.95 4.02 -23.38
C ASP A 31 -6.86 5.00 -24.56
N ASN A 32 -7.06 4.46 -25.77
CA ASN A 32 -7.04 5.19 -27.04
C ASN A 32 -5.69 5.84 -27.43
N LEU A 33 -4.58 5.52 -26.74
CA LEU A 33 -3.25 5.96 -27.13
C LEU A 33 -2.33 4.76 -27.39
N LYS A 34 -1.83 4.66 -28.63
CA LYS A 34 -0.90 3.60 -29.03
C LYS A 34 0.46 3.82 -28.38
N ASP A 35 1.05 2.75 -27.83
CA ASP A 35 2.40 2.72 -27.25
C ASP A 35 2.62 3.71 -26.08
N VAL A 36 1.54 4.18 -25.45
CA VAL A 36 1.60 5.05 -24.26
C VAL A 36 1.09 4.27 -23.05
N SER A 37 1.90 4.22 -22.00
CA SER A 37 1.57 3.61 -20.72
C SER A 37 1.69 4.60 -19.56
N LYS A 38 0.91 4.37 -18.50
CA LYS A 38 0.97 5.10 -17.25
C LYS A 38 1.52 4.19 -16.16
N GLY A 39 2.54 4.65 -15.45
CA GLY A 39 3.04 3.97 -14.25
C GLY A 39 2.04 4.08 -13.10
N ILE A 40 1.66 2.94 -12.54
CA ILE A 40 0.73 2.84 -11.40
C ILE A 40 1.33 2.10 -10.21
N GLY A 41 2.60 1.71 -10.29
CA GLY A 41 3.27 0.89 -9.28
C GLY A 41 3.20 1.45 -7.87
N LEU A 42 3.37 2.76 -7.67
CA LEU A 42 3.23 3.34 -6.33
C LEU A 42 1.82 3.14 -5.76
N LYS A 43 0.79 3.37 -6.57
CA LYS A 43 -0.61 3.28 -6.12
C LYS A 43 -0.95 1.84 -5.74
N TYR A 44 -0.53 0.88 -6.57
CA TYR A 44 -0.72 -0.54 -6.31
C TYR A 44 -0.01 -0.96 -5.01
N MET A 45 1.28 -0.62 -4.88
CA MET A 45 2.11 -1.03 -3.75
C MET A 45 1.61 -0.44 -2.42
N ILE A 46 1.22 0.84 -2.38
CA ILE A 46 0.62 1.43 -1.18
C ILE A 46 -0.69 0.71 -0.82
N GLY A 47 -1.55 0.43 -1.81
CA GLY A 47 -2.81 -0.29 -1.57
C GLY A 47 -2.58 -1.65 -0.94
N SER A 48 -1.69 -2.46 -1.51
CA SER A 48 -1.35 -3.78 -0.97
C SER A 48 -0.74 -3.71 0.44
N VAL A 49 0.11 -2.71 0.73
CA VAL A 49 0.63 -2.50 2.08
C VAL A 49 -0.47 -2.08 3.06
N MET A 50 -1.46 -1.29 2.63
CA MET A 50 -2.62 -0.94 3.46
C MET A 50 -3.53 -2.15 3.72
N ASP A 51 -3.58 -3.11 2.80
CA ASP A 51 -4.31 -4.37 2.94
C ASP A 51 -3.54 -5.42 3.78
N GLY A 52 -2.32 -5.09 4.23
CA GLY A 52 -1.50 -5.93 5.11
C GLY A 52 -0.65 -6.97 4.37
N GLU A 53 -0.45 -6.83 3.07
CA GLU A 53 0.39 -7.75 2.30
C GLU A 53 1.88 -7.55 2.63
N VAL A 54 2.56 -8.62 3.06
CA VAL A 54 3.96 -8.58 3.53
C VAL A 54 4.97 -8.49 2.38
N GLU A 55 4.78 -9.24 1.29
CA GLU A 55 5.70 -9.17 0.14
C GLU A 55 5.78 -7.75 -0.48
N PRO A 56 4.65 -7.03 -0.68
CA PRO A 56 4.68 -5.64 -1.13
C PRO A 56 5.37 -4.68 -0.14
N LEU A 57 5.31 -4.95 1.17
CA LEU A 57 6.04 -4.18 2.17
C LEU A 57 7.56 -4.35 1.97
N VAL A 58 8.04 -5.58 1.79
CA VAL A 58 9.46 -5.84 1.48
C VAL A 58 9.88 -5.15 0.20
N ASP A 59 9.10 -5.29 -0.86
CA ASP A 59 9.39 -4.66 -2.16
C ASP A 59 9.48 -3.14 -2.07
N LEU A 60 8.61 -2.54 -1.26
CA LEU A 60 8.58 -1.11 -1.02
C LEU A 60 9.82 -0.64 -0.25
N LEU A 61 10.21 -1.37 0.80
CA LEU A 61 11.40 -1.10 1.60
C LEU A 61 12.69 -1.30 0.78
N ASP A 62 12.77 -2.38 0.01
CA ASP A 62 13.88 -2.65 -0.91
C ASP A 62 14.05 -1.50 -1.91
N ALA A 63 12.97 -1.07 -2.56
CA ALA A 63 12.99 0.03 -3.51
C ALA A 63 13.37 1.37 -2.84
N ALA A 64 12.92 1.61 -1.61
CA ALA A 64 13.21 2.86 -0.89
C ALA A 64 14.65 2.92 -0.35
N ASN A 65 15.30 1.78 -0.14
CA ASN A 65 16.71 1.69 0.27
C ASN A 65 17.67 1.55 -0.94
N GLN A 66 17.18 1.44 -2.18
CA GLN A 66 18.03 1.39 -3.37
C GLN A 66 19.03 2.57 -3.41
N GLY A 67 20.29 2.25 -3.67
CA GLY A 67 21.39 3.22 -3.72
C GLY A 67 21.85 3.78 -2.36
N GLN A 68 21.34 3.28 -1.23
CA GLN A 68 21.82 3.65 0.10
C GLN A 68 23.02 2.80 0.52
N THR A 69 23.84 3.34 1.43
CA THR A 69 24.95 2.61 2.07
C THR A 69 24.87 2.85 3.57
N PRO A 70 24.64 1.80 4.39
CA PRO A 70 24.53 0.39 4.01
C PRO A 70 23.24 0.05 3.22
N ARG A 71 23.30 -1.03 2.43
CA ARG A 71 22.16 -1.55 1.65
C ARG A 71 21.44 -2.65 2.43
N ALA A 72 20.14 -2.46 2.68
CA ALA A 72 19.22 -3.49 3.19
C ALA A 72 18.67 -4.31 2.01
N THR A 73 19.37 -5.37 1.62
CA THR A 73 18.91 -6.24 0.51
C THR A 73 17.59 -6.90 0.85
N LYS A 74 16.91 -7.44 -0.17
CA LYS A 74 15.67 -8.21 0.06
C LYS A 74 15.87 -9.34 1.04
N GLU A 75 16.95 -10.11 0.87
CA GLU A 75 17.25 -11.25 1.74
C GLU A 75 17.40 -10.80 3.21
N LEU A 76 18.03 -9.64 3.47
CA LEU A 76 18.11 -9.10 4.84
C LEU A 76 16.74 -8.67 5.38
N LEU A 77 15.89 -8.09 4.53
CA LEU A 77 14.54 -7.69 4.91
C LEU A 77 13.64 -8.90 5.16
N ASP A 78 13.77 -9.95 4.37
CA ASP A 78 13.09 -11.23 4.53
C ASP A 78 13.49 -11.86 5.88
N ASP A 79 14.80 -11.99 6.13
CA ASP A 79 15.33 -12.48 7.41
C ASP A 79 14.85 -11.64 8.61
N TYR A 80 14.75 -10.33 8.44
CA TYR A 80 14.24 -9.43 9.47
C TYR A 80 12.75 -9.67 9.75
N ILE A 81 11.93 -9.90 8.73
CA ILE A 81 10.50 -10.17 8.89
C ILE A 81 10.24 -11.57 9.46
N ASP A 82 11.04 -12.56 9.07
CA ASP A 82 10.93 -13.93 9.57
C ASP A 82 11.34 -14.08 11.04
N ASP A 83 12.06 -13.11 11.63
CA ASP A 83 12.37 -13.11 13.05
C ASP A 83 11.08 -12.97 13.88
N PRO A 84 10.73 -13.95 14.74
CA PRO A 84 9.53 -13.92 15.56
C PRO A 84 9.49 -12.76 16.58
N LYS A 85 10.60 -12.03 16.77
CA LYS A 85 10.67 -10.83 17.60
C LYS A 85 10.38 -9.54 16.83
N THR A 86 10.27 -9.61 15.51
CA THR A 86 9.95 -8.44 14.68
C THR A 86 8.49 -8.07 14.85
N ASP A 87 8.26 -6.82 15.22
CA ASP A 87 6.95 -6.23 15.33
C ASP A 87 6.48 -5.80 13.93
N ILE A 88 5.89 -6.75 13.21
CA ILE A 88 5.43 -6.53 11.82
C ILE A 88 4.32 -5.48 11.76
N ASP A 89 3.40 -5.47 12.72
CA ASP A 89 2.31 -4.49 12.78
C ASP A 89 2.87 -3.07 12.90
N LYS A 90 3.85 -2.88 13.79
CA LYS A 90 4.56 -1.61 13.92
C LYS A 90 5.32 -1.24 12.65
N LEU A 91 5.95 -2.20 11.97
CA LEU A 91 6.65 -1.92 10.71
C LEU A 91 5.69 -1.41 9.62
N PHE A 92 4.50 -2.01 9.50
CA PHE A 92 3.45 -1.51 8.62
C PHE A 92 3.00 -0.10 9.01
N GLU A 93 2.72 0.13 10.29
CA GLU A 93 2.29 1.44 10.80
C GLU A 93 3.33 2.53 10.51
N ASP A 94 4.59 2.28 10.86
CA ASP A 94 5.69 3.22 10.68
C ASP A 94 5.90 3.50 9.18
N THR A 95 5.90 2.46 8.34
CA THR A 95 6.08 2.61 6.89
C THR A 95 4.96 3.44 6.26
N LEU A 96 3.69 3.13 6.57
CA LEU A 96 2.55 3.90 6.09
C LEU A 96 2.57 5.34 6.64
N GLY A 97 2.97 5.53 7.90
CA GLY A 97 3.17 6.85 8.52
C GLY A 97 4.19 7.70 7.76
N PHE A 98 5.31 7.11 7.33
CA PHE A 98 6.29 7.80 6.49
C PHE A 98 5.75 8.13 5.10
N LEU A 99 5.03 7.20 4.46
CA LEU A 99 4.44 7.43 3.14
C LEU A 99 3.40 8.57 3.16
N ARG A 100 2.66 8.72 4.27
CA ARG A 100 1.70 9.82 4.48
C ARG A 100 2.37 11.19 4.58
N THR A 101 3.59 11.25 5.08
CA THR A 101 4.28 12.52 5.36
C THR A 101 5.29 12.90 4.27
N ALA A 102 5.88 11.92 3.58
CA ALA A 102 6.90 12.16 2.57
C ALA A 102 6.37 12.92 1.35
N ASN A 103 7.14 13.90 0.88
CA ASN A 103 6.71 14.82 -0.19
C ASN A 103 6.34 14.12 -1.50
N ALA A 104 7.02 13.04 -1.86
CA ALA A 104 6.80 12.35 -3.13
C ALA A 104 5.57 11.40 -3.09
N THR A 105 5.08 11.04 -1.91
CA THR A 105 4.06 9.98 -1.75
C THR A 105 2.77 10.47 -1.08
N LYS A 106 2.83 11.53 -0.26
CA LYS A 106 1.71 12.01 0.56
C LYS A 106 0.40 12.24 -0.20
N LYS A 107 0.48 12.76 -1.43
CA LYS A 107 -0.71 12.99 -2.27
C LYS A 107 -1.36 11.68 -2.70
N THR A 108 -0.56 10.72 -3.15
CA THR A 108 -1.04 9.40 -3.56
C THR A 108 -1.69 8.67 -2.40
N VAL A 109 -1.09 8.71 -1.20
CA VAL A 109 -1.68 8.09 0.00
C VAL A 109 -3.04 8.70 0.32
N ALA A 110 -3.13 10.04 0.37
CA ALA A 110 -4.39 10.73 0.65
C ALA A 110 -5.49 10.42 -0.38
N GLU A 111 -5.12 10.28 -1.66
CA GLU A 111 -6.05 9.87 -2.72
C GLU A 111 -6.57 8.44 -2.52
N ILE A 112 -5.70 7.50 -2.14
CA ILE A 112 -6.08 6.12 -1.84
C ILE A 112 -6.99 6.07 -0.61
N GLU A 113 -6.60 6.71 0.49
CA GLU A 113 -7.39 6.75 1.73
C GLU A 113 -8.79 7.33 1.49
N LYS A 114 -8.90 8.39 0.69
CA LYS A 114 -10.19 8.95 0.30
C LYS A 114 -11.03 7.96 -0.51
N ALA A 115 -10.42 7.23 -1.44
CA ALA A 115 -11.12 6.23 -2.24
C ALA A 115 -11.60 5.05 -1.39
N VAL A 116 -10.77 4.58 -0.45
CA VAL A 116 -11.11 3.52 0.50
C VAL A 116 -12.28 3.95 1.39
N ALA A 117 -12.25 5.17 1.94
CA ALA A 117 -13.34 5.68 2.77
C ALA A 117 -14.66 5.75 2.00
N ALA A 118 -14.64 6.30 0.77
CA ALA A 118 -15.83 6.40 -0.07
C ALA A 118 -16.41 5.02 -0.44
N GLU A 119 -15.54 4.03 -0.70
CA GLU A 119 -15.99 2.66 -0.97
C GLU A 119 -16.62 2.02 0.27
N LYS A 120 -16.05 2.25 1.45
CA LYS A 120 -16.60 1.75 2.72
C LYS A 120 -18.01 2.28 2.98
N GLU A 121 -18.21 3.59 2.78
CA GLU A 121 -19.54 4.22 2.87
C GLU A 121 -20.52 3.63 1.84
N ARG A 122 -20.07 3.41 0.59
CA ARG A 122 -20.88 2.78 -0.45
C ARG A 122 -21.31 1.37 -0.06
N GLN A 123 -20.39 0.55 0.43
CA GLN A 123 -20.67 -0.82 0.87
C GLN A 123 -21.67 -0.85 2.04
N GLU A 124 -21.52 0.04 3.01
CA GLU A 124 -22.47 0.15 4.13
C GLU A 124 -23.87 0.57 3.65
N SER A 125 -23.95 1.51 2.71
CA SER A 125 -25.24 1.94 2.13
C SER A 125 -25.94 0.81 1.37
N LEU A 126 -25.18 0.04 0.58
CA LEU A 126 -25.69 -1.12 -0.17
C LEU A 126 -26.16 -2.22 0.77
N LYS A 127 -25.41 -2.50 1.84
CA LYS A 127 -25.80 -3.48 2.85
C LYS A 127 -27.13 -3.10 3.52
N LYS A 128 -27.30 -1.84 3.92
CA LYS A 128 -28.56 -1.34 4.50
C LYS A 128 -29.73 -1.48 3.51
N ALA A 129 -29.54 -1.06 2.26
CA ALA A 129 -30.57 -1.18 1.22
C ALA A 129 -30.96 -2.65 0.98
N LEU A 130 -30.00 -3.56 0.99
CA LEU A 130 -30.25 -5.00 0.85
C LEU A 130 -31.04 -5.57 2.04
N GLU A 131 -30.69 -5.19 3.27
CA GLU A 131 -31.42 -5.59 4.49
C GLU A 131 -32.87 -5.07 4.48
N GLU A 132 -33.09 -3.84 4.04
CA GLU A 132 -34.44 -3.28 3.89
C GLU A 132 -35.27 -4.01 2.82
N PHE A 133 -34.66 -4.32 1.67
CA PHE A 133 -35.31 -5.09 0.61
C PHE A 133 -35.68 -6.50 1.08
N GLN A 134 -34.79 -7.18 1.81
CA GLN A 134 -35.05 -8.50 2.36
C GLN A 134 -36.20 -8.50 3.38
N LYS A 135 -36.29 -7.48 4.25
CA LYS A 135 -37.40 -7.35 5.20
C LYS A 135 -38.74 -7.19 4.48
N LYS A 136 -38.83 -6.30 3.49
CA LYS A 136 -40.06 -6.10 2.70
C LYS A 136 -40.50 -7.38 2.00
N ALA A 137 -39.56 -8.11 1.39
CA ALA A 137 -39.86 -9.38 0.72
C ALA A 137 -40.29 -10.51 1.69
N GLN A 138 -39.87 -10.46 2.95
CA GLN A 138 -40.34 -11.41 3.98
C GLN A 138 -41.74 -11.06 4.49
N ASP A 139 -42.06 -9.78 4.61
CA ASP A 139 -43.38 -9.30 5.04
C ASP A 139 -44.44 -9.59 3.97
N GLU A 140 -44.12 -9.41 2.68
CA GLU A 140 -45.00 -9.74 1.55
C GLU A 140 -45.30 -11.24 1.43
N LYS A 141 -44.38 -12.12 1.85
CA LYS A 141 -44.59 -13.58 1.84
C LYS A 141 -45.42 -14.10 3.01
N LYS A 142 -45.67 -13.27 4.03
CA LYS A 142 -46.47 -13.61 5.23
C LYS A 142 -47.92 -13.13 5.13
N GLN A 143 -48.26 -12.36 4.11
CA GLN A 143 -49.64 -11.99 3.73
C GLN A 143 -50.19 -12.97 2.68
#